data_AF-A0A9P7SWQ7-F1
#
_entry.id   AF-A0A9P7SWQ7-F1
#
_cell.length_a   1.000
_cell.length_b   1.000
_cell.length_c   1.000
_cell.angle_alpha   90.00
_cell.angle_beta   90.00
_cell.angle_gamma   90.00
#
_symmetry.space_group_name_H-M   'P 1'
#
loop_
_entity.id
_entity.type
_entity.pdbx_description
1 polymer ?
#
loop_
_entity_poly.entity_id
_entity_poly.type
_entity_poly.pdbx_seq_one_letter_code
_entity_poly.pdbx_strand_id
1 'polypeptide(L)'
;MAILSFTLSEEGVSTFRDALICLNKFSDDVSLEARKDSFVLTTLNNSKSAYASFKFATNRFFSKYQFNPVGQFRERFYCTLYIR
;
A
#
# COMPACT_ATOMS: atom_id res chain seq x y z
N MET A 1 -15.01 13.82 0.53
CA MET A 1 -13.81 13.42 1.31
C MET A 1 -13.21 12.18 0.69
N ALA A 2 -11.88 12.05 0.65
CA ALA A 2 -11.23 10.85 0.14
C ALA A 2 -11.45 9.66 1.10
N ILE A 3 -11.61 8.45 0.55
CA ILE A 3 -11.73 7.19 1.32
C ILE A 3 -10.43 6.90 2.06
N LEU A 4 -9.30 7.17 1.42
CA LEU A 4 -7.96 7.04 1.98
C LEU A 4 -7.20 8.33 1.71
N SER A 5 -6.59 8.90 2.74
CA SER A 5 -5.66 10.02 2.64
C SER A 5 -4.51 9.77 3.59
N PHE A 6 -3.28 9.93 3.13
CA PHE A 6 -2.10 9.82 3.96
C PHE A 6 -1.01 10.79 3.51
N THR A 7 -0.10 11.11 4.41
CA THR A 7 1.02 12.01 4.16
C THR A 7 2.30 11.31 4.59
N LEU A 8 3.30 11.35 3.71
CA LEU A 8 4.63 10.80 3.96
C LEU A 8 5.59 11.95 4.30
N SER A 9 6.54 11.68 5.20
CA SER A 9 7.75 12.50 5.34
C SER A 9 8.69 12.26 4.16
N GLU A 10 9.72 13.08 4.03
CA GLU A 10 10.76 12.90 2.99
C GLU A 10 11.40 11.49 3.06
N GLU A 11 11.79 11.05 4.25
CA GLU A 11 12.30 9.69 4.50
C GLU A 11 11.24 8.60 4.24
N GLY A 12 9.97 8.90 4.52
CA GLY A 12 8.86 8.02 4.22
C GLY A 12 8.68 7.80 2.72
N VAL A 13 8.89 8.83 1.91
CA VAL A 13 8.80 8.73 0.44
C VAL A 13 9.91 7.83 -0.11
N SER A 14 11.16 8.00 0.33
CA SER A 14 12.27 7.15 -0.15
C SER A 14 12.03 5.69 0.23
N THR A 15 11.67 5.42 1.49
CA THR A 15 11.36 4.06 1.97
C THR A 15 10.19 3.43 1.21
N PHE A 16 9.12 4.21 0.97
CA PHE A 16 7.96 3.74 0.22
C PHE A 16 8.31 3.40 -1.24
N ARG A 17 9.13 4.24 -1.87
CA ARG A 17 9.65 4.02 -3.23
C ARG A 17 10.50 2.76 -3.30
N ASP A 18 11.39 2.54 -2.33
CA ASP A 18 12.26 1.36 -2.32
C ASP A 18 11.46 0.07 -2.14
N ALA A 19 10.40 0.10 -1.31
CA ALA A 19 9.45 -1.01 -1.20
C ALA A 19 8.76 -1.31 -2.53
N LEU A 20 8.28 -0.27 -3.25
CA LEU A 20 7.67 -0.44 -4.57
C LEU A 20 8.65 -0.99 -5.61
N ILE A 21 9.89 -0.51 -5.63
CA ILE A 21 10.95 -1.04 -6.51
C ILE A 21 11.25 -2.49 -6.19
N CYS A 22 11.25 -2.87 -4.91
CA CYS A 22 11.43 -4.25 -4.51
C CYS A 22 10.28 -5.14 -5.01
N LEU A 23 9.02 -4.71 -4.82
CA LEU A 23 7.85 -5.46 -5.29
C LEU A 23 7.81 -5.60 -6.81
N ASN A 24 8.24 -4.57 -7.54
CA ASN A 24 8.35 -4.59 -9.00
C ASN A 24 9.29 -5.72 -9.53
N LYS A 25 10.21 -6.23 -8.71
CA LYS A 25 11.04 -7.39 -9.09
C LYS A 25 10.24 -8.69 -9.22
N PHE A 26 9.02 -8.74 -8.70
CA PHE A 26 8.15 -9.92 -8.71
C PHE A 26 7.04 -9.82 -9.75
N SER A 27 6.42 -8.64 -9.89
CA SER A 27 5.34 -8.38 -10.84
C SER A 27 5.18 -6.87 -11.07
N ASP A 28 4.66 -6.51 -12.25
CA ASP A 28 4.26 -5.14 -12.59
C ASP A 28 2.98 -4.71 -11.85
N ASP A 29 2.25 -5.67 -11.28
CA ASP A 29 1.03 -5.46 -10.50
C ASP A 29 1.32 -5.44 -9.00
N VAL A 30 1.08 -4.29 -8.34
CA VAL A 30 1.17 -4.16 -6.88
C VAL A 30 -0.21 -3.86 -6.30
N SER A 31 -0.70 -4.75 -5.45
CA SER A 31 -1.94 -4.52 -4.70
C SER A 31 -1.67 -3.65 -3.47
N LEU A 32 -2.45 -2.61 -3.30
CA LEU A 32 -2.46 -1.74 -2.12
C LEU A 32 -3.73 -2.02 -1.33
N GLU A 33 -3.57 -2.39 -0.07
CA GLU A 33 -4.66 -2.54 0.89
C GLU A 33 -4.45 -1.58 2.07
N ALA A 34 -5.50 -0.81 2.39
CA ALA A 34 -5.49 0.15 3.47
C ALA A 34 -6.69 -0.08 4.41
N ARG A 35 -6.42 -0.14 5.71
CA ARG A 35 -7.39 -0.26 6.80
C ARG A 35 -7.14 0.84 7.83
N LYS A 36 -7.91 0.87 8.91
CA LYS A 36 -7.74 1.89 9.97
C LYS A 36 -6.33 1.92 10.59
N ASP A 37 -5.72 0.76 10.77
CA ASP A 37 -4.48 0.53 11.54
C ASP A 37 -3.35 -0.11 10.71
N SER A 38 -3.62 -0.42 9.44
CA SER A 38 -2.69 -1.13 8.59
C SER A 38 -2.72 -0.61 7.16
N PHE A 39 -1.54 -0.52 6.57
CA PHE A 39 -1.34 -0.25 5.16
C PHE A 39 -0.39 -1.30 4.62
N VAL A 40 -0.80 -2.01 3.57
CA VAL A 40 -0.07 -3.18 3.05
C VAL A 40 0.07 -3.05 1.54
N LEU A 41 1.29 -3.23 1.05
CA LEU A 41 1.57 -3.43 -0.36
C LEU A 41 1.93 -4.89 -0.58
N THR A 42 1.28 -5.53 -1.54
CA THR A 42 1.50 -6.95 -1.85
C THR A 42 1.64 -7.14 -3.34
N THR A 43 2.32 -8.22 -3.72
CA THR A 43 2.40 -8.64 -5.11
C THR A 43 2.54 -10.15 -5.18
N LEU A 44 2.11 -10.71 -6.30
CA LEU A 44 2.22 -12.12 -6.64
C LEU A 44 2.77 -12.18 -8.06
N ASN A 45 3.84 -12.95 -8.27
CA ASN A 45 4.40 -13.11 -9.60
C ASN A 45 3.44 -13.87 -10.54
N ASN A 46 3.67 -13.78 -11.85
CA ASN A 46 2.77 -14.34 -12.87
C ASN A 46 2.55 -15.85 -12.74
N SER A 47 3.57 -16.61 -12.32
CA SER A 47 3.46 -18.06 -12.09
C SER A 47 2.81 -18.42 -10.76
N LYS A 48 2.42 -17.44 -9.93
CA LYS A 48 1.82 -17.61 -8.60
C LYS A 48 2.69 -18.42 -7.63
N SER A 49 4.00 -18.39 -7.81
CA SER A 49 4.97 -19.15 -7.03
C SER A 49 5.71 -18.29 -6.00
N ALA A 50 5.68 -16.96 -6.13
CA ALA A 50 6.36 -16.05 -5.22
C ALA A 50 5.43 -14.89 -4.83
N TYR A 51 5.27 -14.71 -3.52
CA TYR A 51 4.49 -13.65 -2.90
C TYR A 51 5.41 -12.74 -2.09
N ALA A 52 5.25 -11.43 -2.24
CA ALA A 52 5.97 -10.44 -1.44
C ALA A 52 4.98 -9.44 -0.84
N SER A 53 5.29 -8.97 0.37
CA SER A 53 4.41 -8.10 1.14
C SER A 53 5.21 -7.15 2.03
N PHE A 54 4.90 -5.87 1.95
CA PHE A 54 5.36 -4.83 2.88
C PHE A 54 4.18 -4.30 3.68
N LYS A 55 4.29 -4.32 5.00
CA LYS A 55 3.29 -3.75 5.91
C LYS A 55 3.87 -2.53 6.61
N PHE A 56 3.16 -1.42 6.54
CA PHE A 56 3.52 -0.16 7.16
C PHE A 56 2.65 0.07 8.40
N ALA A 57 3.29 0.37 9.53
CA ALA A 57 2.59 0.74 10.76
C ALA A 57 2.03 2.15 10.61
N THR A 58 0.69 2.28 10.49
CA THR A 58 0.08 3.54 10.06
C THR A 58 0.32 4.70 11.03
N ASN A 59 0.46 4.38 12.32
CA ASN A 59 0.71 5.32 13.41
C ASN A 59 2.17 5.79 13.54
N ARG A 60 3.12 5.19 12.80
CA ARG A 60 4.55 5.52 12.87
C ARG A 60 5.12 5.93 11.53
N PHE A 61 4.69 5.30 10.46
CA PHE A 61 5.27 5.51 9.13
C PHE A 61 4.75 6.77 8.44
N PHE A 62 3.45 7.05 8.57
CA PHE A 62 2.84 8.21 7.94
C PHE A 62 2.77 9.37 8.93
N SER A 63 3.08 10.58 8.46
CA SER A 63 2.91 11.81 9.26
C SER A 63 1.43 12.09 9.53
N LYS A 64 0.56 11.73 8.58
CA LYS A 64 -0.90 11.72 8.74
C LYS A 64 -1.46 10.51 8.01
N TYR A 65 -2.43 9.86 8.62
CA TYR A 65 -3.15 8.74 8.03
C TYR A 65 -4.63 8.84 8.37
N GLN A 66 -5.48 8.85 7.35
CA GLN A 66 -6.93 8.95 7.47
C GLN A 66 -7.58 7.93 6.54
N PHE A 67 -8.27 6.97 7.15
CA PHE A 67 -9.12 6.02 6.46
C PHE A 67 -10.57 6.30 6.84
N ASN A 68 -11.36 6.71 5.87
CA ASN A 68 -12.78 7.01 6.00
C ASN A 68 -13.59 5.87 5.37
N PRO A 69 -14.07 4.91 6.16
CA PRO A 69 -14.84 3.78 5.63
C PRO A 69 -16.18 4.27 5.07
N VAL A 70 -16.38 4.12 3.76
CA VAL A 70 -17.63 4.51 3.08
C VAL A 70 -18.08 3.39 2.15
N GLY A 71 -19.38 3.09 2.17
CA GLY A 71 -20.02 2.15 1.25
C GLY A 71 -19.36 0.76 1.25
N GLN A 72 -18.87 0.33 0.09
CA GLN A 72 -18.19 -0.96 -0.10
C GLN A 72 -16.82 -1.07 0.58
N PHE A 73 -16.21 0.05 0.99
CA PHE A 73 -14.91 0.09 1.64
C PHE A 73 -15.02 0.18 3.17
N ARG A 74 -16.03 -0.47 3.75
CA ARG A 74 -16.28 -0.44 5.20
C ARG A 74 -15.12 -1.00 6.02
N GLU A 75 -14.47 -2.04 5.52
CA GLU A 75 -13.42 -2.74 6.25
C GLU A 75 -12.01 -2.41 5.74
N ARG A 76 -11.90 -2.21 4.42
CA ARG A 76 -10.64 -1.89 3.75
C ARG A 76 -10.88 -1.12 2.46
N PHE A 77 -9.94 -0.27 2.11
CA PHE A 77 -9.75 0.21 0.75
C PHE A 77 -8.74 -0.71 0.05
N TYR A 78 -8.97 -1.02 -1.21
CA TYR A 78 -8.03 -1.79 -2.02
C TYR A 78 -7.94 -1.22 -3.44
N CYS A 79 -6.75 -1.23 -4.02
CA CYS A 79 -6.53 -0.95 -5.43
C CYS A 79 -5.30 -1.69 -5.95
N THR A 80 -5.14 -1.74 -7.27
CA THR A 80 -3.93 -2.24 -7.92
C THR A 80 -3.21 -1.07 -8.58
N LEU A 81 -1.93 -0.94 -8.25
CA LEU A 81 -1.00 0.00 -8.86
C LEU A 81 -0.35 -0.70 -10.04
N TYR A 82 -0.39 -0.05 -11.21
CA TYR A 82 0.23 -0.51 -12.44
C TYR A 82 1.40 0.38 -12.78
N ILE A 83 2.53 -0.21 -13.16
CA ILE A 83 3.66 0.54 -13.71
C ILE A 83 3.36 0.79 -15.19
N ARG A 84 3.18 2.05 -15.56
CA ARG A 84 3.12 2.51 -16.96
C ARG A 84 4.28 3.43 -17.24
#